data_AF-A0A847IC07-F1
#
_entry.id   AF-A0A847IC07-F1
#
_cell.length_a   1.000
_cell.length_b   1.000
_cell.length_c   1.000
_cell.angle_alpha   90.00
_cell.angle_beta   90.00
_cell.angle_gamma   90.00
#
_symmetry.space_group_name_H-M   'P 1'
#
loop_
_entity.id
_entity.type
_entity.pdbx_description
1 polymer ?
#
loop_
_entity_poly.entity_id
_entity_poly.type
_entity_poly.pdbx_seq_one_letter_code
_entity_poly.pdbx_strand_id
1 'polypeptide(L)'
;MQTRALPYAVLTVAITAIAVTALPWFNLRNAGFDISWNGLGMASADADGLAPHGRGWLIVAACLIAVLAALTALMPAPAAKPLARLLSAIAAVGAIAAAFVPIAVWIWPSWYFGDFESDLGFTPEDGLTVDKLILGILAAVLLLLAALSAALFVDRTEDSIAKDAIATD
;
A
#
# COMPACT_ATOMS: atom_id res chain seq x y z
N MET A 1 -25.30 5.62 -12.33
CA MET A 1 -24.80 4.83 -11.17
C MET A 1 -23.34 4.40 -11.33
N GLN A 2 -22.86 4.07 -12.53
CA GLN A 2 -21.46 3.66 -12.79
C GLN A 2 -20.40 4.67 -12.32
N THR A 3 -20.66 5.97 -12.40
CA THR A 3 -19.68 7.04 -12.07
C THR A 3 -19.23 7.10 -10.60
N ARG A 4 -19.92 6.41 -9.67
CA ARG A 4 -19.49 6.34 -8.26
C ARG A 4 -18.83 5.03 -7.87
N ALA A 5 -18.95 3.98 -8.69
CA ALA A 5 -18.43 2.66 -8.36
C ALA A 5 -16.90 2.65 -8.23
N LEU A 6 -16.21 3.44 -9.06
CA LEU A 6 -14.76 3.45 -9.12
C LEU A 6 -14.10 4.08 -7.86
N PRO A 7 -14.56 5.24 -7.35
CA PRO A 7 -14.11 5.73 -6.04
C PRO A 7 -14.35 4.73 -4.89
N TYR A 8 -15.49 4.03 -4.87
CA TYR A 8 -15.73 3.01 -3.84
C TYR A 8 -14.77 1.82 -3.97
N ALA A 9 -14.46 1.38 -5.19
CA ALA A 9 -13.46 0.33 -5.41
C ALA A 9 -12.08 0.74 -4.91
N VAL A 10 -11.65 1.98 -5.16
CA VAL A 10 -10.38 2.52 -4.63
C VAL A 10 -10.37 2.49 -3.10
N LEU A 11 -11.46 2.89 -2.44
CA LEU A 11 -11.57 2.81 -0.97
C LEU A 11 -11.43 1.37 -0.46
N THR A 12 -12.16 0.44 -1.05
CA THR A 12 -12.13 -0.97 -0.64
C THR A 12 -10.72 -1.54 -0.76
N VAL A 13 -10.06 -1.34 -1.91
CA VAL A 13 -8.72 -1.89 -2.14
C VAL A 13 -7.67 -1.22 -1.25
N ALA A 14 -7.78 0.08 -0.97
CA ALA A 14 -6.87 0.77 -0.05
C ALA A 14 -6.99 0.22 1.39
N ILE A 15 -8.21 -0.02 1.87
CA ILE A 15 -8.44 -0.62 3.20
C ILE A 15 -7.91 -2.06 3.23
N THR A 16 -8.15 -2.84 2.18
CA THR A 16 -7.61 -4.20 2.06
C THR A 16 -6.08 -4.20 2.10
N ALA A 17 -5.42 -3.28 1.40
CA ALA A 17 -3.95 -3.17 1.42
C ALA A 17 -3.40 -2.91 2.83
N ILE A 18 -4.03 -2.01 3.60
CA ILE A 18 -3.66 -1.75 5.00
C ILE A 18 -3.87 -3.00 5.85
N ALA A 19 -5.00 -3.68 5.70
CA ALA A 19 -5.31 -4.89 6.47
C ALA A 19 -4.32 -6.03 6.20
N VAL A 20 -4.01 -6.30 4.92
CA VAL A 20 -2.98 -7.29 4.54
C VAL A 20 -1.61 -6.86 5.05
N THR A 21 -1.34 -5.55 5.14
CA THR A 21 -0.07 -5.06 5.67
C THR A 21 0.11 -5.28 7.16
N ALA A 22 -0.98 -5.34 7.91
CA ALA A 22 -0.97 -5.65 9.34
C ALA A 22 -0.85 -7.16 9.63
N LEU A 23 -1.01 -8.03 8.64
CA LEU A 23 -0.77 -9.46 8.81
C LEU A 23 0.73 -9.73 9.05
N PRO A 24 1.08 -10.74 9.86
CA PRO A 24 2.47 -11.12 10.05
C PRO A 24 3.03 -11.70 8.75
N TRP A 25 4.03 -11.07 8.17
CA TRP A 25 4.66 -11.52 6.92
C TRP A 25 5.90 -12.37 7.16
N PHE A 26 6.39 -12.42 8.40
CA PHE A 26 7.40 -13.36 8.81
C PHE A 26 7.12 -13.86 10.22
N ASN A 27 7.62 -15.05 10.51
CA ASN A 27 7.41 -15.74 11.77
C ASN A 27 8.66 -16.53 12.13
N LEU A 28 9.20 -16.30 13.32
CA LEU A 28 10.40 -16.95 13.84
C LEU A 28 10.09 -18.14 14.75
N ARG A 29 8.82 -18.53 14.91
CA ARG A 29 8.43 -19.72 15.69
C ARG A 29 9.10 -20.99 15.20
N ASN A 30 9.34 -21.11 13.89
CA ASN A 30 10.05 -22.24 13.31
C ASN A 30 11.54 -22.28 13.70
N ALA A 31 12.10 -21.14 14.09
CA ALA A 31 13.46 -21.01 14.61
C ALA A 31 13.53 -21.04 16.15
N GLY A 32 12.40 -21.32 16.84
CA GLY A 32 12.34 -21.45 18.30
C GLY A 32 12.00 -20.16 19.06
N PHE A 33 11.70 -19.06 18.37
CA PHE A 33 11.35 -17.77 18.98
C PHE A 33 9.85 -17.47 18.83
N ASP A 34 9.16 -17.02 19.89
CA ASP A 34 7.76 -16.61 19.81
C ASP A 34 7.58 -15.17 19.26
N ILE A 35 8.27 -14.88 18.15
CA ILE A 35 8.31 -13.57 17.52
C ILE A 35 7.65 -13.66 16.14
N SER A 36 6.65 -12.81 15.93
CA SER A 36 6.02 -12.58 14.63
C SER A 36 5.90 -11.10 14.38
N TRP A 37 5.97 -10.69 13.12
CA TRP A 37 6.06 -9.29 12.77
C TRP A 37 5.34 -9.00 11.47
N ASN A 38 4.74 -7.81 11.40
CA ASN A 38 4.02 -7.32 10.24
C ASN A 38 4.72 -6.14 9.57
N GLY A 39 4.27 -5.78 8.37
CA GLY A 39 4.86 -4.68 7.61
C GLY A 39 4.96 -3.34 8.33
N LEU A 40 4.09 -3.11 9.31
CA LEU A 40 3.92 -1.84 10.03
C LEU A 40 4.91 -1.62 11.17
N GLY A 41 5.63 -2.67 11.53
CA GLY A 41 6.60 -2.58 12.59
C GLY A 41 6.07 -2.91 13.98
N MET A 42 5.00 -3.70 14.08
CA MET A 42 4.43 -4.08 15.38
C MET A 42 4.93 -5.47 15.77
N ALA A 43 5.70 -5.54 16.85
CA ALA A 43 6.16 -6.79 17.46
C ALA A 43 5.02 -7.49 18.22
N SER A 44 5.14 -8.80 18.44
CA SER A 44 4.43 -9.45 19.55
C SER A 44 4.92 -8.86 20.88
N ALA A 45 4.04 -8.80 21.88
CA ALA A 45 4.18 -8.04 23.13
C ALA A 45 5.43 -8.36 24.01
N ASP A 46 6.25 -9.33 23.62
CA ASP A 46 7.46 -9.76 24.34
C ASP A 46 8.78 -9.25 23.73
N ALA A 47 8.72 -8.47 22.64
CA ALA A 47 9.90 -8.00 21.89
C ALA A 47 10.06 -6.46 21.89
N ASP A 48 9.87 -5.82 23.05
CA ASP A 48 10.09 -4.38 23.22
C ASP A 48 11.55 -4.01 22.89
N GLY A 49 11.75 -3.26 21.81
CA GLY A 49 13.04 -2.76 21.34
C GLY A 49 13.68 -3.53 20.19
N LEU A 50 13.13 -4.69 19.79
CA LEU A 50 13.64 -5.52 18.69
C LEU A 50 12.66 -5.43 17.51
N ALA A 51 12.87 -4.42 16.67
CA ALA A 51 11.91 -4.02 15.65
C ALA A 51 12.55 -3.78 14.27
N PRO A 52 12.27 -4.62 13.25
CA PRO A 52 12.64 -4.32 11.87
C PRO A 52 12.13 -2.96 11.41
N HIS A 53 12.75 -2.44 10.34
CA HIS A 53 12.39 -1.13 9.83
C HIS A 53 10.91 -1.08 9.39
N GLY A 54 10.17 -0.07 9.86
CA GLY A 54 8.75 0.16 9.57
C GLY A 54 8.44 0.57 8.13
N ARG A 55 9.08 0.01 7.11
CA ARG A 55 8.89 0.42 5.70
C ARG A 55 7.48 0.19 5.18
N GLY A 56 6.65 -0.63 5.85
CA GLY A 56 5.23 -0.73 5.54
C GLY A 56 4.44 0.55 5.80
N TRP A 57 4.99 1.54 6.53
CA TRP A 57 4.39 2.88 6.60
C TRP A 57 4.30 3.58 5.23
N LEU A 58 5.17 3.24 4.28
CA LEU A 58 5.05 3.71 2.90
C LEU A 58 3.76 3.21 2.23
N ILE A 59 3.38 1.97 2.53
CA ILE A 59 2.13 1.37 2.04
C ILE A 59 0.93 2.11 2.64
N VAL A 60 0.96 2.35 3.95
CA VAL A 60 -0.09 3.09 4.64
C VAL A 60 -0.24 4.50 4.07
N ALA A 61 0.88 5.23 3.88
CA ALA A 61 0.86 6.57 3.31
C ALA A 61 0.23 6.59 1.90
N ALA A 62 0.62 5.66 1.03
CA ALA A 62 0.04 5.54 -0.31
C ALA A 62 -1.48 5.24 -0.25
N CYS A 63 -1.90 4.35 0.65
CA CYS A 63 -3.31 4.02 0.84
C CYS A 63 -4.13 5.21 1.36
N LEU A 64 -3.58 6.01 2.29
CA LEU A 64 -4.25 7.21 2.80
C LEU A 64 -4.47 8.25 1.69
N ILE A 65 -3.49 8.44 0.81
CA ILE A 65 -3.64 9.33 -0.34
C ILE A 65 -4.73 8.80 -1.30
N ALA A 66 -4.77 7.49 -1.54
CA ALA A 66 -5.82 6.86 -2.36
C ALA A 66 -7.22 7.02 -1.74
N VAL A 67 -7.33 6.90 -0.41
CA VAL A 67 -8.58 7.16 0.32
C VAL A 67 -9.01 8.62 0.14
N LEU A 68 -8.08 9.57 0.32
CA LEU A 68 -8.38 11.00 0.11
C LEU A 68 -8.79 11.28 -1.34
N ALA A 69 -8.13 10.67 -2.33
CA ALA A 69 -8.50 10.78 -3.74
C ALA A 69 -9.93 10.28 -3.98
N ALA A 70 -10.30 9.14 -3.42
CA ALA A 70 -11.65 8.58 -3.56
C ALA A 70 -12.72 9.42 -2.84
N LEU A 71 -12.44 9.88 -1.62
CA LEU A 71 -13.37 10.73 -0.86
C LEU A 71 -13.59 12.08 -1.55
N THR A 72 -12.52 12.73 -2.00
CA THR A 72 -12.62 13.97 -2.78
C THR A 72 -13.31 13.74 -4.11
N ALA A 73 -13.18 12.54 -4.70
CA ALA A 73 -13.93 12.18 -5.90
C ALA A 73 -15.46 12.07 -5.64
N LEU A 74 -15.88 11.67 -4.44
CA LEU A 74 -17.30 11.59 -4.08
C LEU A 74 -17.92 12.95 -3.71
N MET A 75 -17.11 14.01 -3.56
CA MET A 75 -17.62 15.33 -3.21
C MET A 75 -18.38 15.99 -4.39
N PRO A 76 -19.55 16.60 -4.13
CA PRO A 76 -20.34 17.26 -5.17
C PRO A 76 -19.79 18.64 -5.58
N ALA A 77 -18.85 19.21 -4.81
CA ALA A 77 -18.34 20.56 -5.01
C ALA A 77 -17.49 20.68 -6.29
N PRO A 78 -17.74 21.65 -7.18
CA PRO A 78 -16.95 21.87 -8.40
C PRO A 78 -15.45 22.11 -8.11
N ALA A 79 -15.14 22.79 -7.01
CA ALA A 79 -13.78 23.10 -6.58
C ALA A 79 -12.97 21.85 -6.15
N ALA A 80 -13.62 20.73 -5.84
CA ALA A 80 -12.95 19.50 -5.43
C ALA A 80 -12.37 18.70 -6.61
N LYS A 81 -12.80 19.00 -7.85
CA LYS A 81 -12.39 18.27 -9.05
C LYS A 81 -10.88 18.30 -9.34
N PRO A 82 -10.19 19.47 -9.36
CA PRO A 82 -8.75 19.53 -9.62
C PRO A 82 -7.95 18.83 -8.51
N LEU A 83 -8.37 18.99 -7.25
CA LEU A 83 -7.73 18.34 -6.12
C LEU A 83 -7.85 16.81 -6.20
N ALA A 84 -9.05 16.30 -6.46
CA ALA A 84 -9.28 14.86 -6.61
C ALA A 84 -8.45 14.25 -7.75
N ARG A 85 -8.27 14.99 -8.86
CA ARG A 85 -7.42 14.57 -9.98
C ARG A 85 -5.95 14.47 -9.56
N LEU A 86 -5.44 15.50 -8.89
CA LEU A 86 -4.07 15.51 -8.37
C LEU A 86 -3.85 14.34 -7.40
N LEU A 87 -4.74 14.17 -6.43
CA LEU A 87 -4.66 13.09 -5.45
C LEU A 87 -4.73 11.71 -6.10
N SER A 88 -5.53 11.52 -7.15
CA SER A 88 -5.61 10.24 -7.89
C SER A 88 -4.29 9.92 -8.61
N ALA A 89 -3.65 10.92 -9.19
CA ALA A 89 -2.33 10.75 -9.82
C ALA A 89 -1.25 10.40 -8.78
N ILE A 90 -1.22 11.12 -7.65
CA ILE A 90 -0.28 10.85 -6.56
C ILE A 90 -0.54 9.46 -5.96
N ALA A 91 -1.80 9.08 -5.78
CA ALA A 91 -2.18 7.75 -5.29
C ALA A 91 -1.71 6.64 -6.23
N ALA A 92 -1.86 6.81 -7.54
CA ALA A 92 -1.41 5.82 -8.52
C ALA A 92 0.11 5.62 -8.45
N VAL A 93 0.89 6.71 -8.48
CA VAL A 93 2.36 6.65 -8.38
C VAL A 93 2.80 6.11 -7.02
N GLY A 94 2.16 6.56 -5.93
CA GLY A 94 2.44 6.13 -4.57
C GLY A 94 2.16 4.65 -4.37
N ALA A 95 1.07 4.11 -4.93
CA ALA A 95 0.74 2.69 -4.85
C ALA A 95 1.73 1.81 -5.64
N ILE A 96 2.23 2.28 -6.79
CA ILE A 96 3.31 1.60 -7.53
C ILE A 96 4.59 1.58 -6.70
N ALA A 97 4.99 2.72 -6.13
CA ALA A 97 6.17 2.81 -5.28
C ALA A 97 6.03 1.93 -4.03
N ALA A 98 4.85 1.89 -3.42
CA ALA A 98 4.56 1.05 -2.26
C ALA A 98 4.62 -0.45 -2.59
N ALA A 99 4.23 -0.86 -3.81
CA ALA A 99 4.33 -2.25 -4.25
C ALA A 99 5.78 -2.76 -4.29
N PHE A 100 6.77 -1.87 -4.39
CA PHE A 100 8.17 -2.24 -4.27
C PHE A 100 8.51 -2.84 -2.90
N VAL A 101 7.82 -2.42 -1.82
CA VAL A 101 8.11 -2.91 -0.46
C VAL A 101 7.95 -4.43 -0.35
N PRO A 102 6.78 -5.05 -0.64
CA PRO A 102 6.65 -6.50 -0.56
C PRO A 102 7.53 -7.24 -1.58
N ILE A 103 7.77 -6.66 -2.77
CA ILE A 103 8.65 -7.26 -3.79
C ILE A 103 10.10 -7.30 -3.32
N ALA A 104 10.60 -6.20 -2.75
CA ALA A 104 11.95 -6.10 -2.24
C ALA A 104 12.16 -7.01 -1.02
N VAL A 105 11.17 -7.12 -0.12
CA VAL A 105 11.21 -8.10 0.98
C VAL A 105 11.27 -9.54 0.45
N TRP A 106 10.56 -9.83 -0.64
CA TRP A 106 10.57 -11.16 -1.25
C TRP A 106 11.95 -11.50 -1.84
N ILE A 107 12.60 -10.58 -2.55
CA ILE A 107 13.89 -10.82 -3.22
C ILE A 107 15.07 -10.71 -2.24
N TRP A 108 15.04 -9.70 -1.37
CA TRP A 108 16.11 -9.35 -0.42
C TRP A 108 15.52 -9.10 0.98
N PRO A 109 15.20 -10.15 1.73
CA PRO A 109 14.61 -9.99 3.06
C PRO A 109 15.50 -9.15 3.99
N SER A 110 16.82 -9.32 3.91
CA SER A 110 17.82 -8.57 4.69
C SER A 110 17.73 -7.05 4.52
N TRP A 111 17.24 -6.56 3.37
CA TRP A 111 16.99 -5.14 3.17
C TRP A 111 16.03 -4.62 4.23
N TYR A 112 14.95 -5.36 4.52
CA TYR A 112 13.90 -4.99 5.47
C TYR A 112 14.30 -5.24 6.92
N PHE A 113 15.03 -6.34 7.18
CA PHE A 113 15.49 -6.69 8.52
C PHE A 113 16.61 -5.77 9.02
N GLY A 114 17.56 -5.35 8.18
CA GLY A 114 18.67 -4.50 8.61
C GLY A 114 19.43 -5.13 9.79
N ASP A 115 19.65 -4.35 10.85
CA ASP A 115 20.38 -4.78 12.04
C ASP A 115 19.58 -5.75 12.94
N PHE A 116 18.28 -5.96 12.68
CA PHE A 116 17.44 -6.89 13.45
C PHE A 116 17.96 -8.33 13.41
N GLU A 117 18.50 -8.76 12.27
CA GLU A 117 19.14 -10.07 12.13
C GLU A 117 20.36 -10.20 13.06
N SER A 118 21.22 -9.18 13.10
CA SER A 118 22.40 -9.16 13.96
C SER A 118 22.07 -9.04 15.44
N ASP A 119 21.02 -8.29 15.82
CA ASP A 119 20.62 -8.09 17.21
C ASP A 119 20.03 -9.36 17.84
N LEU A 120 19.42 -10.22 17.02
CA LEU A 120 18.93 -11.54 17.44
C LEU A 120 19.99 -12.64 17.37
N GLY A 121 21.22 -12.31 16.94
CA GLY A 121 22.31 -13.27 16.77
C GLY A 121 22.11 -14.25 15.61
N PHE A 122 21.20 -13.93 14.67
CA PHE A 122 21.05 -14.72 13.45
C PHE A 122 22.25 -14.51 12.54
N THR A 123 22.77 -15.63 12.03
CA THR A 123 23.71 -15.64 10.92
C THR A 123 22.94 -15.64 9.60
N PRO A 124 23.54 -15.16 8.49
CA PRO A 124 22.90 -15.21 7.16
C PRO A 124 22.46 -16.62 6.73
N GLU A 125 22.95 -17.67 7.40
CA GLU A 125 22.66 -19.07 7.12
C GLU A 125 21.38 -19.59 7.82
N ASP A 126 20.89 -18.87 8.85
CA ASP A 126 19.73 -19.30 9.67
C ASP A 126 18.37 -19.14 8.95
N GLY A 127 18.36 -18.55 7.75
CA GLY A 127 17.24 -18.66 6.81
C GLY A 127 15.92 -18.11 7.37
N LEU A 128 15.87 -16.80 7.64
CA LEU A 128 14.62 -16.10 7.99
C LEU A 128 13.54 -16.34 6.93
N THR A 129 12.45 -17.00 7.35
CA THR A 129 11.36 -17.34 6.44
C THR A 129 10.30 -16.25 6.38
N VAL A 130 10.11 -15.69 5.19
CA VAL A 130 8.99 -14.78 4.87
C VAL A 130 7.84 -15.55 4.22
N ASP A 131 6.62 -15.16 4.53
CA ASP A 131 5.41 -15.68 3.89
C ASP A 131 5.25 -15.07 2.49
N LYS A 132 5.72 -15.83 1.50
CA LYS A 132 5.65 -15.45 0.08
C LYS A 132 4.22 -15.28 -0.42
N LEU A 133 3.25 -15.99 0.16
CA LEU A 133 1.85 -15.87 -0.22
C LEU A 133 1.31 -14.50 0.21
N ILE A 134 1.55 -14.09 1.45
CA ILE A 134 1.11 -12.79 1.95
C ILE A 134 1.78 -11.65 1.18
N LEU A 135 3.10 -11.74 0.95
CA LEU A 135 3.83 -10.73 0.18
C LEU A 135 3.33 -10.64 -1.27
N GLY A 136 3.03 -11.77 -1.91
CA GLY A 136 2.47 -11.80 -3.26
C GLY A 136 1.07 -11.21 -3.34
N ILE A 137 0.19 -11.54 -2.39
CA ILE A 137 -1.15 -10.95 -2.28
C ILE A 137 -1.04 -9.43 -2.10
N LEU A 138 -0.16 -8.97 -1.21
CA LEU A 138 0.01 -7.56 -0.93
C LEU A 138 0.52 -6.80 -2.16
N ALA A 139 1.53 -7.32 -2.86
CA ALA A 139 2.03 -6.74 -4.10
C ALA A 139 0.91 -6.64 -5.15
N ALA A 140 0.12 -7.71 -5.33
CA ALA A 140 -1.00 -7.72 -6.27
C ALA A 140 -2.08 -6.69 -5.90
N VAL A 141 -2.44 -6.58 -4.62
CA VAL A 141 -3.43 -5.60 -4.13
C VAL A 141 -2.94 -4.16 -4.34
N LEU A 142 -1.65 -3.89 -4.13
CA LEU A 142 -1.07 -2.55 -4.35
C LEU A 142 -1.01 -2.18 -5.84
N LEU A 143 -0.68 -3.12 -6.70
CA LEU A 143 -0.74 -2.93 -8.15
C LEU A 143 -2.18 -2.71 -8.64
N LEU A 144 -3.15 -3.43 -8.07
CA LEU A 144 -4.57 -3.19 -8.33
C LEU A 144 -5.00 -1.80 -7.86
N LEU A 145 -4.57 -1.36 -6.68
CA LEU A 145 -4.84 -0.01 -6.17
C LEU A 145 -4.29 1.07 -7.10
N ALA A 146 -3.07 0.86 -7.62
CA ALA A 146 -2.46 1.74 -8.60
C ALA A 146 -3.28 1.82 -9.88
N ALA A 147 -3.70 0.68 -10.43
CA ALA A 147 -4.51 0.61 -11.64
C ALA A 147 -5.87 1.31 -11.46
N LEU A 148 -6.55 1.09 -10.33
CA LEU A 148 -7.82 1.75 -10.02
C LEU A 148 -7.68 3.26 -9.83
N SER A 149 -6.59 3.70 -9.18
CA SER A 149 -6.31 5.13 -9.01
C SER A 149 -5.97 5.81 -10.34
N ALA A 150 -5.25 5.12 -11.22
CA ALA A 150 -4.97 5.59 -12.58
C ALA A 150 -6.25 5.66 -13.43
N ALA A 151 -7.13 4.66 -13.33
CA ALA A 151 -8.43 4.69 -13.99
C ALA A 151 -9.30 5.85 -13.48
N LEU A 152 -9.29 6.13 -12.18
CA LEU A 152 -9.97 7.30 -11.60
C LEU A 152 -9.43 8.61 -12.18
N PHE A 153 -8.13 8.70 -12.38
CA PHE A 153 -7.48 9.87 -12.99
C PHE A 153 -7.89 10.06 -14.46
N VAL A 154 -7.93 8.98 -15.25
CA VAL A 154 -8.28 9.03 -16.68
C VAL A 154 -9.74 9.42 -16.88
N ASP A 155 -10.68 8.75 -16.18
CA ASP A 155 -12.12 9.03 -16.23
C ASP A 155 -12.42 10.52 -15.99
N ARG A 156 -11.73 11.12 -15.01
CA ARG A 156 -11.83 12.57 -14.71
C ARG A 156 -11.23 13.49 -15.76
N THR A 157 -10.22 13.01 -16.50
CA THR A 157 -9.59 13.80 -17.55
C THR A 157 -10.52 13.91 -18.75
N GLU A 158 -11.17 12.82 -19.13
CA GLU A 158 -12.16 12.78 -20.22
C GLU A 158 -13.37 13.66 -19.91
N ASP A 159 -13.89 13.57 -18.68
CA ASP A 159 -15.00 14.40 -18.18
C ASP A 159 -14.71 15.92 -18.23
N SER A 160 -13.44 16.32 -18.09
CA SER A 160 -13.02 17.71 -18.16
C SER A 160 -12.99 18.19 -19.62
N ILE A 161 -12.38 17.41 -20.52
CA ILE A 161 -12.24 17.75 -21.94
C ILE A 161 -13.61 17.87 -22.61
N ALA A 162 -14.53 16.94 -22.32
CA ALA A 162 -15.88 16.97 -22.87
C ALA A 162 -16.66 18.22 -22.48
N LYS A 163 -16.43 18.76 -21.28
CA LYS A 163 -17.10 19.99 -20.81
C LYS A 163 -16.54 21.24 -21.46
N ASP A 164 -15.22 21.28 -21.65
CA ASP A 164 -14.56 22.43 -22.28
C ASP A 164 -14.98 22.56 -23.76
N ALA A 165 -15.15 21.44 -24.48
CA ALA A 165 -15.61 21.44 -25.87
C ALA A 165 -17.05 21.98 -26.06
N ILE A 166 -17.95 21.72 -25.11
CA ILE A 166 -19.35 22.20 -25.15
C ILE A 166 -19.44 23.70 -24.81
N ALA A 167 -18.49 24.23 -24.03
CA ALA A 167 -18.50 25.64 -23.62
C ALA A 167 -18.00 26.61 -24.70
N THR A 168 -17.41 26.09 -25.79
CA THR A 168 -16.85 26.86 -26.90
C THR A 168 -17.75 26.96 -28.14
N ASP A 169 -18.89 26.27 -28.15
CA ASP A 169 -19.96 26.35 -29.17
C ASP A 169 -21.12 27.24 -28.70
#